data_AF-A0AAP5QK27-F1
#
_entry.id   AF-A0AAP5QK27-F1
#
_cell.length_a   1.000
_cell.length_b   1.000
_cell.length_c   1.000
_cell.angle_alpha   90.00
_cell.angle_beta   90.00
_cell.angle_gamma   90.00
#
_symmetry.space_group_name_H-M   'P 1'
#
loop_
_entity.id
_entity.type
_entity.pdbx_description
1 polymer ?
#
loop_
_entity_poly.entity_id
_entity_poly.type
_entity_poly.pdbx_seq_one_letter_code
_entity_poly.pdbx_strand_id
1 'polypeptide(L)'
;MSGVVRLDNLAAVYGGAHIHSVKAKLNVENGNVGVVGVPYEGERELRLFKRATDPAKEKAAIVAQDEIMYDQTRRSQNNLKYFKIDAGQIFRVYDLVEGDIFSVSPDLIDALGEQVVIGNKVTLQANSFKYKEIAEADVADQRFVGRIEAIEKIGTQTVTGKPGYVGGMLDLVVIRVEQN
;
A
#
# COMPACT_ATOMS: atom_id res chain seq x y z
N MET A 1 4.04 -0.71 13.02
CA MET A 1 5.08 -0.57 12.00
C MET A 1 4.43 0.19 10.85
N SER A 2 5.12 1.13 10.23
CA SER A 2 4.58 1.79 9.04
C SER A 2 4.67 0.86 7.84
N GLY A 3 3.70 0.99 6.93
CA GLY A 3 3.59 0.15 5.75
C GLY A 3 4.77 0.28 4.77
N VAL A 4 5.20 -0.84 4.22
CA VAL A 4 6.15 -0.92 3.10
C VAL A 4 5.42 -1.42 1.86
N VAL A 5 5.73 -0.82 0.71
CA VAL A 5 5.21 -1.20 -0.61
C VAL A 5 6.35 -1.47 -1.59
N ARG A 6 6.19 -2.47 -2.43
CA ARG A 6 7.06 -2.77 -3.57
C ARG A 6 6.20 -2.76 -4.84
N LEU A 7 6.60 -1.93 -5.81
CA LEU A 7 5.93 -1.85 -7.10
C LEU A 7 6.61 -2.85 -8.04
N ASP A 8 5.99 -4.01 -8.24
CA ASP A 8 6.61 -5.14 -8.94
C ASP A 8 6.37 -5.08 -10.45
N ASN A 9 5.09 -5.10 -10.84
CA ASN A 9 4.67 -4.97 -12.22
C ASN A 9 3.43 -4.09 -12.28
N LEU A 10 3.65 -2.79 -12.30
CA LEU A 10 2.58 -1.80 -12.28
C LEU A 10 2.63 -0.95 -13.54
N ALA A 11 1.52 -0.90 -14.27
CA ALA A 11 1.41 -0.24 -15.57
C ALA A 11 1.85 1.23 -15.52
N ALA A 12 1.57 1.93 -14.42
CA ALA A 12 1.96 3.33 -14.26
C ALA A 12 3.50 3.55 -14.23
N VAL A 13 4.27 2.58 -13.74
CA VAL A 13 5.75 2.68 -13.67
C VAL A 13 6.37 2.58 -15.07
N TYR A 14 5.81 1.72 -15.93
CA TYR A 14 6.33 1.50 -17.29
C TYR A 14 5.72 2.43 -18.33
N GLY A 15 4.46 2.80 -18.17
CA GLY A 15 3.73 3.66 -19.12
C GLY A 15 3.87 5.16 -18.85
N GLY A 16 4.34 5.56 -17.67
CA GLY A 16 4.45 6.98 -17.28
C GLY A 16 3.12 7.73 -17.15
N ALA A 17 1.99 7.01 -17.25
CA ALA A 17 0.63 7.50 -17.05
C ALA A 17 0.09 6.97 -15.70
N HIS A 18 -1.10 7.40 -15.28
CA HIS A 18 -1.76 6.91 -14.04
C HIS A 18 -1.08 7.28 -12.72
N ILE A 19 -0.25 8.34 -12.72
CA ILE A 19 0.37 8.90 -11.52
C ILE A 19 -0.31 10.23 -11.20
N HIS A 20 -0.78 10.41 -9.96
CA HIS A 20 -1.39 11.66 -9.52
C HIS A 20 -0.64 12.26 -8.33
N SER A 21 -0.48 13.59 -8.37
CA SER A 21 -0.05 14.37 -7.20
C SER A 21 -1.24 14.67 -6.32
N VAL A 22 -1.19 14.24 -5.07
CA VAL A 22 -2.32 14.32 -4.15
C VAL A 22 -1.92 14.87 -2.79
N LYS A 23 -2.93 15.28 -2.02
CA LYS A 23 -2.81 15.74 -0.65
C LYS A 23 -3.91 15.11 0.20
N ALA A 24 -3.56 14.60 1.37
CA ALA A 24 -4.51 14.02 2.33
C ALA A 24 -4.69 14.94 3.54
N LYS A 25 -5.90 14.93 4.12
CA LYS A 25 -6.21 15.62 5.39
C LYS A 25 -5.76 14.83 6.63
N LEU A 26 -5.44 13.56 6.46
CA LEU A 26 -5.01 12.65 7.50
C LEU A 26 -3.60 12.16 7.18
N ASN A 27 -2.92 11.63 8.20
CA ASN A 27 -1.64 10.98 7.98
C ASN A 27 -1.83 9.69 7.18
N VAL A 28 -0.87 9.41 6.30
CA VAL A 28 -0.87 8.28 5.38
C VAL A 28 0.49 7.61 5.43
N GLU A 29 0.56 6.33 5.08
CA GLU A 29 1.79 5.55 5.03
C GLU A 29 1.95 4.94 3.64
N ASN A 30 3.16 4.54 3.28
CA ASN A 30 3.41 3.85 2.02
C ASN A 30 2.68 2.49 2.01
N GLY A 31 2.10 2.14 0.87
CA GLY A 31 1.28 0.93 0.71
C GLY A 31 -0.19 1.08 1.11
N ASN A 32 -0.58 2.18 1.75
CA ASN A 32 -1.99 2.48 1.97
C ASN A 32 -2.75 2.60 0.64
N VAL A 33 -4.02 2.24 0.69
CA VAL A 33 -4.94 2.33 -0.45
C VAL A 33 -6.03 3.35 -0.17
N GLY A 34 -6.46 4.05 -1.21
CA GLY A 34 -7.53 5.02 -1.09
C GLY A 34 -8.06 5.45 -2.45
N VAL A 35 -8.77 6.56 -2.46
CA VAL A 35 -9.48 7.08 -3.63
C VAL A 35 -8.96 8.46 -3.98
N VAL A 36 -8.62 8.65 -5.25
CA VAL A 36 -8.29 9.97 -5.81
C VAL A 36 -9.59 10.72 -6.08
N GLY A 37 -9.82 11.80 -5.34
CA GLY A 37 -11.01 12.62 -5.41
C GLY A 37 -10.87 13.83 -6.33
N VAL A 38 -11.71 14.82 -6.04
CA VAL A 38 -11.74 16.12 -6.73
C VAL A 38 -10.44 16.91 -6.54
N PRO A 39 -10.18 17.94 -7.39
CA PRO A 39 -9.09 18.89 -7.18
C PRO A 39 -9.12 19.48 -5.76
N TYR A 40 -7.94 19.67 -5.17
CA TYR A 40 -7.81 20.31 -3.87
C TYR A 40 -8.16 21.79 -3.98
N GLU A 41 -8.87 22.34 -3.00
CA GLU A 41 -9.35 23.71 -3.05
C GLU A 41 -8.19 24.70 -3.19
N GLY A 42 -8.28 25.59 -4.19
CA GLY A 42 -7.23 26.58 -4.50
C GLY A 42 -6.06 26.05 -5.34
N GLU A 43 -6.02 24.76 -5.66
CA GLU A 43 -4.90 24.12 -6.37
C GLU A 43 -5.36 23.48 -7.69
N ARG A 44 -4.65 23.76 -8.79
CA ARG A 44 -5.05 23.27 -10.12
C ARG A 44 -4.64 21.83 -10.38
N GLU A 45 -3.49 21.41 -9.85
CA GLU A 45 -2.82 20.16 -10.22
C GLU A 45 -2.83 19.12 -9.09
N LEU A 46 -3.18 19.54 -7.87
CA LEU A 46 -3.29 18.66 -6.72
C LEU A 46 -4.71 18.13 -6.59
N ARG A 47 -4.83 16.82 -6.33
CA ARG A 47 -6.12 16.18 -6.01
C ARG A 47 -6.20 15.79 -4.55
N LEU A 48 -7.42 15.69 -4.03
CA LEU A 48 -7.65 15.22 -2.67
C LEU A 48 -7.52 13.69 -2.64
N PHE A 49 -6.69 13.18 -1.73
CA PHE A 49 -6.67 11.74 -1.40
C PHE A 49 -7.54 11.49 -0.17
N LYS A 50 -8.50 10.57 -0.30
CA LYS A 50 -9.45 10.22 0.75
C LYS A 50 -9.57 8.72 0.92
N ARG A 51 -10.08 8.31 2.08
CA ARG A 51 -10.50 6.92 2.33
C ARG A 51 -11.70 6.59 1.44
N ALA A 52 -11.84 5.32 1.10
CA ALA A 52 -13.04 4.86 0.40
C ALA A 52 -14.26 5.06 1.30
N THR A 53 -15.30 5.72 0.78
CA THR A 53 -16.61 5.84 1.43
C THR A 53 -17.54 4.74 0.98
N ASP A 54 -17.46 4.35 -0.29
CA ASP A 54 -18.25 3.28 -0.89
C ASP A 54 -17.33 2.40 -1.74
N PRO A 55 -16.79 1.31 -1.17
CA PRO A 55 -15.79 0.46 -1.84
C PRO A 55 -16.36 -0.29 -3.06
N ALA A 56 -17.70 -0.34 -3.20
CA ALA A 56 -18.40 -0.94 -4.33
C ALA A 56 -18.34 -0.09 -5.62
N LYS A 57 -18.03 1.20 -5.52
CA LYS A 57 -18.11 2.15 -6.65
C LYS A 57 -16.82 2.90 -6.92
N GLU A 58 -15.93 2.97 -5.94
CA GLU A 58 -14.74 3.81 -6.02
C GLU A 58 -13.53 3.03 -6.54
N LYS A 59 -12.73 3.68 -7.39
CA LYS A 59 -11.48 3.14 -7.89
C LYS A 59 -10.39 3.26 -6.84
N ALA A 60 -9.59 2.21 -6.70
CA ALA A 60 -8.44 2.18 -5.82
C ALA A 60 -7.21 2.83 -6.48
N ALA A 61 -6.49 3.61 -5.68
CA ALA A 61 -5.15 4.07 -5.95
C ALA A 61 -4.25 3.76 -4.75
N ILE A 62 -3.01 3.38 -5.02
CA ILE A 62 -2.02 3.02 -4.01
C ILE A 62 -1.04 4.17 -3.77
N VAL A 63 -0.67 4.35 -2.51
CA VAL A 63 0.33 5.33 -2.09
C VAL A 63 1.72 4.70 -2.19
N ALA A 64 2.57 5.29 -3.03
CA ALA A 64 3.98 4.96 -3.04
C ALA A 64 4.78 6.25 -3.30
N GLN A 65 5.57 6.63 -2.31
CA GLN A 65 6.46 7.77 -2.43
C GLN A 65 7.88 7.38 -2.04
N ASP A 66 8.83 7.94 -2.78
CA ASP A 66 10.25 7.87 -2.44
C ASP A 66 10.48 8.51 -1.07
N GLU A 67 11.14 7.76 -0.20
CA GLU A 67 11.37 8.16 1.18
C GLU A 67 12.43 9.26 1.23
N ILE A 68 12.02 10.46 1.64
CA ILE A 68 12.95 11.57 1.84
C ILE A 68 13.42 11.55 3.28
N MET A 69 14.62 11.02 3.51
CA MET A 69 15.28 11.03 4.81
C MET A 69 16.00 12.36 5.05
N TYR A 70 15.42 13.21 5.90
CA TYR A 70 16.01 14.51 6.24
C TYR A 70 17.17 14.40 7.26
N ASP A 71 17.15 13.38 8.13
CA ASP A 71 18.22 13.10 9.09
C ASP A 71 18.82 11.71 8.85
N GLN A 72 20.07 11.67 8.39
CA GLN A 72 20.77 10.42 8.06
C GLN A 72 21.52 9.81 9.25
N THR A 73 21.53 10.45 10.42
CA THR A 73 22.43 10.08 11.53
C THR A 73 21.99 8.82 12.31
N ARG A 74 20.73 8.38 12.20
CA ARG A 74 20.20 7.24 12.96
C ARG A 74 19.66 6.12 12.07
N ARG A 75 20.41 5.02 11.95
CA ARG A 75 20.00 3.80 11.23
C ARG A 75 18.65 3.21 11.67
N SER A 76 18.26 3.37 12.93
CA SER A 76 16.98 2.86 13.45
C SER A 76 15.75 3.69 13.06
N GLN A 77 15.93 4.98 12.77
CA GLN A 77 14.87 5.88 12.32
C GLN A 77 14.71 5.87 10.79
N ASN A 78 15.70 5.30 10.09
CA ASN A 78 15.84 5.29 8.64
C ASN A 78 15.42 3.96 7.99
N ASN A 79 14.55 3.21 8.66
CA ASN A 79 14.04 1.96 8.11
C ASN A 79 12.70 2.25 7.43
N LEU A 80 12.46 1.70 6.22
CA LEU A 80 11.21 1.88 5.46
C LEU A 80 9.96 1.61 6.33
N LYS A 81 10.14 0.72 7.30
CA LYS A 81 9.19 0.35 8.36
C LYS A 81 8.73 1.50 9.28
N TYR A 82 9.26 2.71 9.16
CA TYR A 82 8.87 3.89 9.97
C TYR A 82 8.56 5.12 9.12
N PHE A 83 8.51 4.99 7.80
CA PHE A 83 8.19 6.10 6.92
C PHE A 83 6.71 6.44 6.97
N LYS A 84 6.40 7.71 7.22
CA LYS A 84 5.05 8.22 7.33
C LYS A 84 4.94 9.56 6.63
N ILE A 85 3.83 9.76 5.94
CA ILE A 85 3.48 11.00 5.26
C ILE A 85 2.49 11.74 6.17
N ASP A 86 2.90 12.90 6.65
CA ASP A 86 2.06 13.70 7.53
C ASP A 86 0.93 14.38 6.77
N ALA A 87 -0.17 14.64 7.47
CA ALA A 87 -1.34 15.32 6.92
C ALA A 87 -0.94 16.66 6.28
N GLY A 88 -1.45 16.91 5.08
CA GLY A 88 -1.20 18.14 4.34
C GLY A 88 0.11 18.15 3.53
N GLN A 89 0.95 17.11 3.60
CA GLN A 89 2.04 16.96 2.66
C GLN A 89 1.54 16.49 1.30
N ILE A 90 2.25 16.90 0.24
CA ILE A 90 1.98 16.47 -1.13
C ILE A 90 2.69 15.13 -1.33
N PHE A 91 1.97 14.17 -1.89
CA PHE A 91 2.53 12.88 -2.23
C PHE A 91 2.02 12.30 -3.55
N ARG A 92 2.68 11.23 -4.00
CA ARG A 92 2.32 10.53 -5.24
C ARG A 92 1.50 9.29 -4.96
N VAL A 93 0.49 9.10 -5.81
CA VAL A 93 -0.31 7.87 -5.86
C VAL A 93 -0.35 7.33 -7.27
N TYR A 94 -0.51 6.02 -7.34
CA TYR A 94 -0.60 5.27 -8.58
C TYR A 94 -2.00 4.68 -8.69
N ASP A 95 -2.72 4.97 -9.78
CA ASP A 95 -3.96 4.25 -10.06
C ASP A 95 -3.60 2.80 -10.40
N LEU A 96 -4.40 1.88 -9.89
CA LEU A 96 -4.25 0.46 -10.17
C LEU A 96 -4.99 0.10 -11.45
N VAL A 97 -4.39 -0.73 -12.29
CA VAL A 97 -5.01 -1.26 -13.51
C VAL A 97 -5.11 -2.78 -13.39
N GLU A 98 -6.11 -3.36 -14.06
CA GLU A 98 -6.28 -4.81 -14.12
C GLU A 98 -5.00 -5.48 -14.66
N GLY A 99 -4.50 -6.48 -13.95
CA GLY A 99 -3.24 -7.17 -14.25
C GLY A 99 -2.01 -6.60 -13.54
N ASP A 100 -2.11 -5.47 -12.84
CA ASP A 100 -1.01 -4.94 -12.04
C ASP A 100 -0.67 -5.87 -10.85
N ILE A 101 0.61 -5.96 -10.52
CA ILE A 101 1.14 -6.73 -9.40
C ILE A 101 1.96 -5.80 -8.50
N PHE A 102 1.65 -5.80 -7.22
CA PHE A 102 2.37 -5.05 -6.21
C PHE A 102 2.42 -5.84 -4.90
N SER A 103 3.40 -5.52 -4.05
CA SER A 103 3.56 -6.17 -2.77
C SER A 103 3.44 -5.19 -1.62
N VAL A 104 2.72 -5.55 -0.56
CA VAL A 104 2.52 -4.71 0.64
C VAL A 104 2.87 -5.46 1.92
N SER A 105 3.20 -4.72 2.97
CA SER A 105 3.35 -5.31 4.32
C SER A 105 2.02 -5.87 4.82
N PRO A 106 2.03 -7.02 5.53
CA PRO A 106 0.81 -7.65 6.03
C PRO A 106 0.03 -6.77 7.02
N ASP A 107 0.72 -5.86 7.74
CA ASP A 107 0.09 -4.91 8.68
C ASP A 107 -0.94 -3.97 8.02
N LEU A 108 -0.84 -3.79 6.69
CA LEU A 108 -1.76 -2.99 5.87
C LEU A 108 -3.01 -3.76 5.44
N ILE A 109 -3.07 -5.06 5.69
CA ILE A 109 -4.21 -5.93 5.38
C ILE A 109 -4.88 -6.31 6.70
N ASP A 110 -6.13 -5.92 6.87
CA ASP A 110 -6.97 -6.46 7.93
C ASP A 110 -7.37 -7.90 7.52
N ALA A 111 -6.60 -8.86 8.03
CA ALA A 111 -6.75 -10.28 7.74
C ALA A 111 -8.06 -10.85 8.32
N LEU A 112 -8.61 -11.88 7.67
CA LEU A 112 -9.83 -12.55 8.12
C LEU A 112 -9.57 -13.44 9.37
N GLY A 113 -8.32 -13.86 9.56
CA GLY A 113 -7.85 -14.64 10.70
C GLY A 113 -6.54 -14.10 11.29
N GLU A 114 -5.71 -14.97 11.86
CA GLU A 114 -4.41 -14.57 12.45
C GLU A 114 -3.35 -14.21 11.40
N GLN A 115 -3.45 -14.78 10.19
CA GLN A 115 -2.53 -14.54 9.08
C GLN A 115 -3.31 -14.45 7.77
N VAL A 116 -2.77 -13.67 6.84
CA VAL A 116 -3.27 -13.56 5.47
C VAL A 116 -3.10 -14.90 4.77
N VAL A 117 -4.11 -15.35 4.02
CA VAL A 117 -4.10 -16.65 3.34
C VAL A 117 -3.89 -16.46 1.84
N ILE A 118 -3.00 -17.28 1.26
CA ILE A 118 -2.77 -17.29 -0.19
C ILE A 118 -4.04 -17.77 -0.91
N GLY A 119 -4.42 -17.10 -2.00
CA GLY A 119 -5.64 -17.39 -2.76
C GLY A 119 -6.86 -16.57 -2.31
N ASN A 120 -6.83 -16.00 -1.11
CA ASN A 120 -7.86 -15.05 -0.69
C ASN A 120 -7.77 -13.74 -1.49
N LYS A 121 -8.84 -12.97 -1.41
CA LYS A 121 -8.97 -11.70 -2.13
C LYS A 121 -8.90 -10.53 -1.17
N VAL A 122 -8.48 -9.38 -1.68
CA VAL A 122 -8.42 -8.12 -0.97
C VAL A 122 -9.30 -7.09 -1.65
N THR A 123 -9.95 -6.28 -0.83
CA THR A 123 -10.88 -5.23 -1.28
C THR A 123 -10.65 -3.96 -0.48
N LEU A 124 -11.25 -2.86 -0.93
CA LEU A 124 -11.22 -1.60 -0.19
C LEU A 124 -12.09 -1.72 1.08
N GLN A 125 -11.62 -1.15 2.17
CA GLN A 125 -12.38 -1.04 3.41
C GLN A 125 -12.97 0.36 3.54
N ALA A 126 -14.28 0.43 3.81
CA ALA A 126 -14.95 1.70 4.04
C ALA A 126 -14.31 2.44 5.24
N ASN A 127 -14.05 3.73 5.05
CA ASN A 127 -13.45 4.64 6.04
C ASN A 127 -12.09 4.20 6.60
N SER A 128 -11.36 3.37 5.87
CA SER A 128 -9.99 2.95 6.20
C SER A 128 -9.04 3.17 5.01
N PHE A 129 -7.73 3.21 5.30
CA PHE A 129 -6.67 3.20 4.29
C PHE A 129 -6.04 1.81 4.10
N LYS A 130 -6.55 0.82 4.84
CA LYS A 130 -6.12 -0.56 4.80
C LYS A 130 -6.95 -1.37 3.80
N TYR A 131 -6.39 -2.51 3.40
CA TYR A 131 -7.10 -3.53 2.64
C TYR A 131 -7.90 -4.40 3.59
N LYS A 132 -9.07 -4.87 3.14
CA LYS A 132 -9.83 -5.91 3.82
C LYS A 132 -9.65 -7.23 3.09
N GLU A 133 -9.21 -8.27 3.80
CA GLU A 133 -9.20 -9.64 3.28
C GLU A 133 -10.62 -10.22 3.26
N ILE A 134 -10.96 -10.90 2.16
CA ILE A 134 -12.22 -11.58 1.93
C ILE A 134 -11.91 -12.97 1.34
N ALA A 135 -12.69 -13.98 1.74
CA ALA A 135 -12.59 -15.31 1.18
C ALA A 135 -12.92 -15.29 -0.33
N GLU A 136 -12.32 -16.19 -1.10
CA GLU A 136 -12.53 -16.25 -2.56
C GLU A 136 -14.02 -16.37 -2.96
N ALA A 137 -14.84 -17.01 -2.13
CA ALA A 137 -16.26 -17.22 -2.37
C ALA A 137 -17.14 -15.96 -2.15
N ASP A 138 -16.64 -14.94 -1.45
CA ASP A 138 -17.44 -13.81 -0.95
C ASP A 138 -17.22 -12.51 -1.73
N VAL A 139 -16.85 -12.61 -3.02
CA VAL A 139 -16.65 -11.43 -3.89
C VAL A 139 -18.00 -10.82 -4.25
N ALA A 140 -18.59 -10.06 -3.34
CA ALA A 140 -19.82 -9.34 -3.57
C ALA A 140 -19.53 -7.87 -3.94
N ASP A 141 -19.93 -7.48 -5.16
CA ASP A 141 -20.11 -6.11 -5.65
C ASP A 141 -19.03 -5.10 -5.23
N GLN A 142 -17.74 -5.48 -5.24
CA GLN A 142 -16.65 -4.54 -5.03
C GLN A 142 -16.11 -4.01 -6.36
N ARG A 143 -15.78 -2.71 -6.41
CA ARG A 143 -15.17 -2.15 -7.63
C ARG A 143 -13.72 -2.59 -7.79
N PHE A 144 -13.00 -2.64 -6.66
CA PHE A 144 -11.62 -3.08 -6.57
C PHE A 144 -11.53 -4.48 -5.97
N VAL A 145 -10.89 -5.39 -6.69
CA VAL A 145 -10.59 -6.75 -6.24
C VAL A 145 -9.15 -7.08 -6.59
N GLY A 146 -8.35 -7.39 -5.58
CA GLY A 146 -7.02 -7.97 -5.74
C GLY A 146 -6.98 -9.42 -5.25
N ARG A 147 -6.22 -10.29 -5.89
CA ARG A 147 -5.94 -11.66 -5.42
C ARG A 147 -4.58 -11.70 -4.75
N ILE A 148 -4.49 -12.37 -3.61
CA ILE A 148 -3.22 -12.65 -2.95
C ILE A 148 -2.56 -13.85 -3.62
N GLU A 149 -1.44 -13.63 -4.30
CA GLU A 149 -0.73 -14.68 -5.04
C GLU A 149 0.34 -15.38 -4.21
N ALA A 150 1.05 -14.62 -3.37
CA ALA A 150 2.18 -15.14 -2.60
C ALA A 150 2.44 -14.31 -1.34
N ILE A 151 3.16 -14.93 -0.41
CA ILE A 151 3.73 -14.25 0.75
C ILE A 151 5.24 -14.46 0.67
N GLU A 152 5.98 -13.38 0.42
CA GLU A 152 7.43 -13.40 0.28
C GLU A 152 8.10 -12.93 1.57
N LYS A 153 9.17 -13.61 1.97
CA LYS A 153 10.02 -13.19 3.09
C LYS A 153 11.31 -12.62 2.54
N ILE A 154 11.52 -11.33 2.77
CA ILE A 154 12.70 -10.61 2.31
C ILE A 154 13.56 -10.23 3.51
N GLY A 155 14.83 -10.63 3.45
CA GLY A 155 15.81 -10.29 4.47
C GLY A 155 16.94 -11.31 4.47
N THR A 156 18.09 -10.86 4.97
CA THR A 156 19.25 -11.74 5.18
C THR A 156 19.42 -11.93 6.67
N GLN A 157 19.38 -13.18 7.13
CA GLN A 157 19.78 -13.52 8.49
C GLN A 157 21.31 -13.52 8.56
N THR A 158 21.90 -12.53 9.23
CA THR A 158 23.32 -12.58 9.56
C THR A 158 23.51 -13.19 10.93
N VAL A 159 24.22 -14.32 10.96
CA VAL A 159 24.68 -14.93 12.22
C VAL A 159 25.81 -14.06 12.73
N THR A 160 25.53 -13.29 13.79
CA THR A 160 26.58 -12.60 14.53
C THR A 160 27.13 -13.64 15.51
N GLY A 161 28.45 -13.77 15.71
CA GLY A 161 29.09 -14.81 16.54
C GLY A 161 28.79 -14.78 18.05
N LYS A 162 27.60 -14.30 18.45
CA LYS A 162 27.04 -14.22 19.80
C LYS A 162 25.63 -14.82 19.74
N PRO A 163 25.08 -15.50 20.79
CA PRO A 163 23.76 -16.11 20.70
C PRO A 163 22.69 -15.05 20.43
N GLY A 164 22.25 -14.98 19.17
CA GLY A 164 21.32 -13.96 18.69
C GLY A 164 21.41 -13.77 17.18
N TYR A 165 20.31 -14.05 16.48
CA TYR A 165 20.14 -13.64 15.10
C TYR A 165 19.87 -12.14 15.07
N VAL A 166 20.70 -11.37 14.38
CA VAL A 166 20.45 -9.94 14.12
C VAL A 166 20.32 -9.79 12.62
N GLY A 167 19.08 -9.83 12.14
CA GLY A 167 18.72 -9.65 10.73
C GLY A 167 17.25 -9.26 10.65
N GLY A 168 16.94 -8.20 9.93
CA GLY A 168 15.56 -7.77 9.74
C GLY A 168 14.91 -8.60 8.64
N MET A 169 13.97 -9.48 9.00
CA MET A 169 13.05 -10.08 8.04
C MET A 169 11.85 -9.14 7.85
N LEU A 170 11.39 -9.01 6.61
CA LEU A 170 10.15 -8.35 6.25
C LEU A 170 9.32 -9.35 5.44
N ASP A 171 8.10 -9.61 5.90
CA ASP A 171 7.13 -10.38 5.15
C ASP A 171 6.35 -9.40 4.26
N LEU A 172 6.22 -9.72 2.97
CA LEU A 172 5.47 -8.96 1.98
C LEU A 172 4.40 -9.87 1.37
N VAL A 173 3.20 -9.33 1.22
CA VAL A 173 2.07 -10.00 0.58
C VAL A 173 1.97 -9.49 -0.86
N VAL A 174 2.10 -10.39 -1.82
CA VAL A 174 2.01 -10.11 -3.25
C VAL A 174 0.54 -10.13 -3.66
N ILE A 175 0.05 -9.01 -4.20
CA ILE A 175 -1.33 -8.82 -4.65
C ILE A 175 -1.33 -8.55 -6.15
N ARG A 176 -2.16 -9.30 -6.88
CA ARG A 176 -2.49 -9.03 -8.28
C ARG A 176 -3.87 -8.41 -8.38
N VAL A 177 -3.99 -7.32 -9.14
CA VAL A 177 -5.26 -6.64 -9.39
C VAL A 177 -6.06 -7.43 -10.42
N GLU A 178 -7.25 -7.87 -10.05
CA GLU A 178 -8.21 -8.52 -10.97
C GLU A 178 -9.18 -7.52 -11.57
N GLN A 179 -9.60 -6.54 -10.77
CA GLN A 179 -10.61 -5.56 -11.15
C GLN A 179 -10.34 -4.21 -10.48
N ASN A 180 -10.46 -3.11 -11.24
CA ASN A 180 -10.47 -1.73 -10.72
C ASN A 180 -11.24 -0.77 -11.64
#